data_AF-A0A2M6Y0K6-F1
#
_entry.id   AF-A0A2M6Y0K6-F1
#
_cell.length_a   1.000
_cell.length_b   1.000
_cell.length_c   1.000
_cell.angle_alpha   90.00
_cell.angle_beta   90.00
_cell.angle_gamma   90.00
#
_symmetry.space_group_name_H-M   'P 1'
#
loop_
_entity.id
_entity.type
_entity.pdbx_description
1 polymer ?
#
loop_
_entity_poly.entity_id
_entity_poly.type
_entity_poly.pdbx_seq_one_letter_code
_entity_poly.pdbx_strand_id
1 'polypeptide(L)'
;MRGFKIAASETGRAIAAAELRVARLKRRRARLPLRVPVAQVVDGKVVRLSTERKHLTNCLKMVAYQAESELTGLIARHYRRADDEGRTLMQSALASTADLLVTDTELEVVLAPMSSAHRTRAVSALCGELTAQAAVFPGTKLKLRYRVADPV
;
A
#
# COMPACT_ATOMS: atom_id res chain seq x y z
N MET A 1 -42.87 -28.54 -42.32
CA MET A 1 -41.69 -28.43 -41.44
C MET A 1 -40.32 -28.72 -42.12
N ARG A 2 -40.25 -28.97 -43.45
CA ARG A 2 -38.98 -29.25 -44.16
C ARG A 2 -38.20 -27.99 -44.60
N GLY A 3 -38.87 -26.86 -44.84
CA GLY A 3 -38.24 -25.63 -45.36
C GLY A 3 -37.34 -24.88 -44.37
N PHE A 4 -37.72 -24.83 -43.08
CA PHE A 4 -36.93 -24.16 -42.03
C PHE A 4 -35.58 -24.85 -41.77
N LYS A 5 -35.56 -26.19 -41.85
CA LYS A 5 -34.31 -26.99 -41.74
C LYS A 5 -33.34 -26.74 -42.90
N ILE A 6 -33.84 -26.37 -44.08
CA ILE A 6 -33.02 -26.08 -45.26
C ILE A 6 -32.49 -24.65 -45.19
N ALA A 7 -33.33 -23.69 -44.82
CA ALA A 7 -32.94 -22.27 -44.66
C ALA A 7 -31.91 -22.05 -43.53
N ALA A 8 -32.02 -22.79 -42.42
CA ALA A 8 -31.06 -22.73 -41.30
C ALA A 8 -29.91 -23.75 -41.41
N SER A 9 -29.82 -24.52 -42.49
CA SER A 9 -28.84 -25.60 -42.65
C SER A 9 -27.40 -25.09 -42.73
N GLU A 10 -27.20 -23.93 -43.36
CA GLU A 10 -25.89 -23.28 -43.48
C GLU A 10 -25.37 -22.86 -42.11
N THR A 11 -26.22 -22.19 -41.33
CA THR A 11 -25.91 -21.80 -39.94
C THR A 11 -25.61 -23.02 -39.07
N GLY A 12 -26.40 -24.10 -39.20
CA GLY A 12 -26.15 -25.35 -38.48
C GLY A 12 -24.82 -26.01 -38.84
N ARG A 13 -24.43 -26.00 -40.12
CA ARG A 13 -23.12 -26.49 -40.57
C ARG A 13 -21.97 -25.60 -40.06
N ALA A 14 -22.16 -24.28 -40.04
CA ALA A 14 -21.18 -23.35 -39.51
C ALA A 14 -20.95 -23.56 -38.00
N ILE A 15 -22.02 -23.77 -37.23
CA ILE A 15 -21.94 -24.09 -35.79
C ILE A 15 -21.20 -25.42 -35.58
N ALA A 16 -21.57 -26.48 -36.30
CA ALA A 16 -20.90 -27.77 -36.18
C ALA A 16 -19.40 -27.70 -36.52
N ALA A 17 -19.04 -26.93 -37.56
CA ALA A 17 -17.64 -26.69 -37.92
C ALA A 17 -16.89 -25.89 -36.84
N ALA A 18 -17.53 -24.90 -36.22
CA ALA A 18 -16.97 -24.13 -35.12
C ALA A 18 -16.76 -24.99 -33.87
N GLU A 19 -17.72 -25.86 -33.53
CA GLU A 19 -17.62 -26.80 -32.40
C GLU A 19 -16.46 -27.79 -32.59
N LEU A 20 -16.30 -28.35 -33.80
CA LEU A 20 -15.16 -29.21 -34.14
C LEU A 20 -13.83 -28.46 -34.00
N ARG A 21 -13.79 -27.20 -34.46
CA ARG A 21 -12.61 -26.34 -34.31
C ARG A 21 -12.29 -26.08 -32.84
N VAL A 22 -13.29 -25.80 -32.01
CA VAL A 22 -13.12 -25.61 -30.55
C VAL A 22 -12.63 -26.89 -29.90
N ALA A 23 -13.22 -28.05 -30.21
CA ALA A 23 -12.80 -29.34 -29.67
C ALA A 23 -11.34 -29.64 -30.02
N ARG A 24 -10.92 -29.37 -31.27
CA ARG A 24 -9.53 -29.50 -31.72
C ARG A 24 -8.59 -28.58 -30.95
N LEU A 25 -8.95 -27.31 -30.77
CA LEU A 25 -8.13 -26.34 -30.03
C LEU A 25 -8.04 -26.70 -28.54
N LYS A 26 -9.12 -27.18 -27.92
CA LYS A 26 -9.11 -27.68 -26.54
C LYS A 26 -8.16 -28.86 -26.37
N ARG A 27 -8.19 -29.84 -27.28
CA ARG A 27 -7.25 -30.98 -27.30
C ARG A 27 -5.81 -30.52 -27.48
N ARG A 28 -5.54 -29.55 -28.36
CA ARG A 28 -4.20 -28.99 -28.56
C ARG A 28 -3.70 -28.25 -27.30
N ARG A 29 -4.55 -27.43 -26.66
CA ARG A 29 -4.23 -26.74 -25.41
C ARG A 29 -3.93 -27.72 -24.28
N ALA A 30 -4.70 -28.81 -24.16
CA ALA A 30 -4.51 -29.82 -23.12
C ALA A 30 -3.18 -30.59 -23.25
N ARG A 31 -2.59 -30.62 -24.46
CA ARG A 31 -1.26 -31.21 -24.69
C ARG A 31 -0.11 -30.26 -24.39
N LEU A 32 -0.39 -28.96 -24.21
CA LEU A 32 0.64 -28.00 -23.82
C LEU A 32 0.90 -28.13 -22.32
N PRO A 33 2.16 -27.98 -21.88
CA PRO A 33 2.48 -27.97 -20.46
C PRO A 33 1.76 -26.81 -19.77
N LEU A 34 1.19 -27.08 -18.58
CA LEU A 34 0.49 -26.05 -17.79
C LEU A 34 1.45 -24.93 -17.31
N ARG A 35 2.73 -25.27 -17.14
CA ARG A 35 3.79 -24.34 -16.72
C ARG A 35 4.99 -24.53 -17.63
N VAL A 36 5.54 -23.41 -18.10
CA VAL A 36 6.80 -23.36 -18.85
C VAL A 36 7.82 -22.63 -18.00
N PRO A 37 9.08 -23.10 -17.89
CA PRO A 37 10.13 -22.36 -17.21
C PRO A 37 10.29 -20.96 -17.81
N VAL A 38 10.36 -19.93 -16.96
CA VAL A 38 10.45 -18.52 -17.38
C VAL A 38 11.66 -18.28 -18.28
N ALA A 39 12.76 -19.00 -18.04
CA ALA A 39 13.98 -18.95 -18.85
C ALA A 39 13.78 -19.39 -20.32
N GLN A 40 12.67 -20.06 -20.66
CA GLN A 40 12.34 -20.47 -22.03
C GLN A 40 11.44 -19.47 -22.76
N VAL A 41 10.92 -18.46 -22.08
CA VAL A 41 9.92 -17.51 -22.62
C VAL A 41 10.40 -16.07 -22.59
N VAL A 42 11.31 -15.73 -21.67
CA VAL A 42 11.84 -14.37 -21.50
C VAL A 42 13.30 -14.35 -21.93
N ASP A 43 13.60 -13.53 -22.94
CA ASP A 43 14.98 -13.24 -23.33
C ASP A 43 15.64 -12.32 -22.27
N GLY A 44 16.77 -12.76 -21.73
CA GLY A 44 17.57 -12.00 -20.76
C GLY A 44 17.63 -12.61 -19.36
N LYS A 45 18.28 -11.89 -18.43
CA LYS A 45 18.51 -12.36 -17.05
C LYS A 45 17.19 -12.36 -16.27
N VAL A 46 16.69 -13.53 -15.92
CA VAL A 46 15.55 -13.68 -15.01
C VAL A 46 15.97 -13.23 -13.61
N VAL A 47 15.66 -11.99 -13.24
CA VAL A 47 15.97 -11.43 -11.92
C VAL A 47 15.02 -12.04 -10.89
N ARG A 48 15.45 -13.11 -10.22
CA ARG A 48 14.79 -13.60 -9.02
C ARG A 48 15.04 -12.60 -7.89
N LEU A 49 13.99 -11.94 -7.41
CA LEU A 49 14.07 -11.17 -6.16
C LEU A 49 14.61 -12.10 -5.07
N SER A 50 15.70 -11.73 -4.41
CA SER A 50 16.21 -12.54 -3.30
C SER A 50 15.12 -12.62 -2.25
N THR A 51 14.69 -13.85 -1.92
CA THR A 51 13.57 -14.12 -1.02
C THR A 51 13.74 -13.36 0.30
N GLU A 52 14.96 -13.32 0.81
CA GLU A 52 15.34 -12.62 2.05
C GLU A 52 15.13 -11.10 1.94
N ARG A 53 15.57 -10.46 0.84
CA ARG A 53 15.35 -9.03 0.61
C ARG A 53 13.87 -8.73 0.51
N LYS A 54 13.10 -9.58 -0.21
CA LYS A 54 11.65 -9.43 -0.31
C LYS A 54 10.98 -9.56 1.05
N HIS A 55 11.39 -10.54 1.86
CA HIS A 55 10.85 -10.76 3.19
C HIS A 55 11.13 -9.55 4.08
N LEU A 56 12.37 -9.06 4.13
CA LEU A 56 12.75 -7.86 4.88
C LEU A 56 11.93 -6.63 4.45
N THR A 57 11.83 -6.38 3.13
CA THR A 57 11.02 -5.27 2.60
C THR A 57 9.56 -5.40 2.99
N ASN A 58 8.99 -6.61 2.94
CA ASN A 58 7.61 -6.82 3.34
C ASN A 58 7.40 -6.56 4.84
N CYS A 59 8.31 -7.03 5.70
CA CYS A 59 8.25 -6.76 7.14
C CYS A 59 8.28 -5.25 7.42
N LEU A 60 9.20 -4.51 6.79
CA LEU A 60 9.27 -3.05 6.94
C LEU A 60 7.97 -2.36 6.50
N LYS A 61 7.39 -2.79 5.37
CA LYS A 61 6.10 -2.25 4.90
C LYS A 61 4.96 -2.54 5.88
N MET A 62 4.90 -3.74 6.45
CA MET A 62 3.86 -4.11 7.40
C MET A 62 3.98 -3.32 8.70
N VAL A 63 5.20 -3.16 9.23
CA VAL A 63 5.44 -2.36 10.44
C VAL A 63 5.12 -0.88 10.20
N ALA A 64 5.54 -0.33 9.06
CA ALA A 64 5.22 1.06 8.70
C ALA A 64 3.70 1.27 8.57
N TYR A 65 2.99 0.34 7.92
CA TYR A 65 1.53 0.39 7.79
C TYR A 65 0.83 0.29 9.15
N GLN A 66 1.32 -0.56 10.04
CA GLN A 66 0.78 -0.69 11.39
C GLN A 66 0.96 0.63 12.18
N ALA A 67 2.17 1.20 12.16
CA ALA A 67 2.47 2.46 12.83
C ALA A 67 1.61 3.61 12.28
N GLU A 68 1.46 3.73 10.95
CA GLU A 68 0.58 4.74 10.34
C GLU A 68 -0.88 4.56 10.78
N SER A 69 -1.35 3.31 10.84
CA SER A 69 -2.72 2.98 11.24
C SER A 69 -2.98 3.33 12.71
N GLU A 70 -2.02 3.06 13.59
CA GLU A 70 -2.08 3.46 15.00
C GLU A 70 -2.10 4.98 15.16
N LEU A 71 -1.20 5.71 14.47
CA LEU A 71 -1.19 7.18 14.47
C LEU A 71 -2.51 7.76 13.93
N THR A 72 -3.07 7.15 12.89
CA THR A 72 -4.38 7.54 12.34
C THR A 72 -5.50 7.28 13.34
N GLY A 73 -5.44 6.20 14.11
CA GLY A 73 -6.39 5.92 15.19
C GLY A 73 -6.29 6.93 16.34
N LEU A 74 -5.07 7.34 16.71
CA LEU A 74 -4.84 8.33 17.76
C LEU A 74 -5.37 9.72 17.34
N ILE A 75 -5.07 10.15 16.12
CA ILE A 75 -5.49 11.47 15.64
C ILE A 75 -7.01 11.60 15.48
N ALA A 76 -7.74 10.47 15.35
CA ALA A 76 -9.19 10.47 15.21
C ALA A 76 -9.93 11.15 16.37
N ARG A 77 -9.34 11.16 17.57
CA ARG A 77 -9.87 11.85 18.75
C ARG A 77 -9.82 13.38 18.63
N HIS A 78 -8.90 13.89 17.84
CA HIS A 78 -8.57 15.32 17.73
C HIS A 78 -8.95 15.92 16.37
N TYR A 79 -9.37 15.07 15.42
CA TYR A 79 -9.66 15.48 14.07
C TYR A 79 -11.00 14.93 13.60
N ARG A 80 -12.02 15.80 13.58
CA ARG A 80 -13.40 15.44 13.20
C ARG A 80 -13.51 14.75 11.83
N ARG A 81 -12.58 15.02 10.92
CA ARG A 81 -12.55 14.45 9.56
C ARG A 81 -11.61 13.27 9.44
N ALA A 82 -11.24 12.61 10.54
CA ALA A 82 -10.27 11.52 10.49
C ALA A 82 -10.73 10.32 9.66
N ASP A 83 -12.02 10.04 9.60
CA ASP A 83 -12.57 8.97 8.76
C ASP A 83 -12.35 9.25 7.25
N ASP A 84 -12.45 10.52 6.85
CA ASP A 84 -12.30 10.94 5.45
C ASP A 84 -10.85 11.28 5.07
N GLU A 85 -10.12 11.93 5.98
CA GLU A 85 -8.84 12.60 5.71
C GLU A 85 -7.72 12.23 6.69
N GLY A 86 -7.96 11.35 7.67
CA GLY A 86 -6.98 11.04 8.71
C GLY A 86 -5.66 10.51 8.16
N ARG A 87 -5.71 9.56 7.21
CA ARG A 87 -4.50 9.05 6.55
C ARG A 87 -3.80 10.12 5.71
N THR A 88 -4.55 10.94 4.99
CA THR A 88 -4.00 12.05 4.20
C THR A 88 -3.28 13.06 5.10
N LEU A 89 -3.87 13.39 6.26
CA LEU A 89 -3.25 14.25 7.25
C LEU A 89 -1.98 13.61 7.81
N MET A 90 -1.99 12.32 8.15
CA MET A 90 -0.80 11.62 8.64
C MET A 90 0.32 11.57 7.61
N GLN A 91 0.00 11.28 6.35
CA GLN A 91 0.98 11.30 5.26
C GLN A 91 1.57 12.70 5.07
N SER A 92 0.74 13.75 5.16
CA SER A 92 1.21 15.14 5.08
C SER A 92 2.13 15.49 6.24
N ALA A 93 1.79 15.06 7.47
CA ALA A 93 2.61 15.31 8.65
C ALA A 93 3.96 14.58 8.58
N LEU A 94 3.97 13.31 8.18
CA LEU A 94 5.19 12.49 8.05
C LEU A 94 6.09 12.95 6.88
N ALA A 95 5.51 13.53 5.84
CA ALA A 95 6.26 14.13 4.73
C ALA A 95 6.71 15.58 5.01
N SER A 96 6.25 16.18 6.11
CA SER A 96 6.60 17.54 6.49
C SER A 96 8.05 17.63 6.98
N THR A 97 8.66 18.79 6.81
CA THR A 97 9.95 19.08 7.41
C THR A 97 9.82 19.15 8.93
N ALA A 98 10.86 18.71 9.62
CA ALA A 98 10.95 18.75 11.07
C ALA A 98 12.37 19.11 11.50
N ASP A 99 12.49 19.92 12.54
CA ASP A 99 13.75 20.14 13.22
C ASP A 99 13.96 19.05 14.27
N LEU A 100 15.21 18.59 14.40
CA LEU A 100 15.64 17.66 15.43
C LEU A 100 16.57 18.39 16.39
N LEU A 101 16.10 18.62 17.61
CA LEU A 101 16.85 19.30 18.66
C LEU A 101 17.26 18.27 19.70
N VAL A 102 18.56 18.15 19.92
CA VAL A 102 19.13 17.18 20.86
C VAL A 102 19.62 17.92 22.10
N THR A 103 19.21 17.44 23.26
CA THR A 103 19.74 17.87 24.56
C THR A 103 20.43 16.69 25.25
N ASP A 104 20.96 16.90 26.45
CA ASP A 104 21.59 15.84 27.22
C ASP A 104 20.62 14.70 27.62
N THR A 105 19.31 14.98 27.65
CA THR A 105 18.30 14.05 28.18
C THR A 105 17.12 13.80 27.26
N GLU A 106 16.93 14.63 26.24
CA GLU A 106 15.77 14.59 25.36
C GLU A 106 16.16 14.79 23.88
N LEU A 107 15.46 14.09 23.00
CA LEU A 107 15.42 14.34 21.56
C LEU A 107 14.06 14.94 21.24
N GLU A 108 14.05 16.23 20.91
CA GLU A 108 12.84 16.96 20.54
C GLU A 108 12.70 17.01 19.01
N VAL A 109 11.53 16.59 18.54
CA VAL A 109 11.11 16.64 17.14
C VAL A 109 10.08 17.75 16.98
N VAL A 110 10.45 18.79 16.23
CA VAL A 110 9.61 19.97 16.01
C VAL A 110 9.10 19.95 14.58
N LEU A 111 7.84 19.56 14.40
CA LEU A 111 7.20 19.53 13.07
C LEU A 111 6.86 20.96 12.62
N ALA A 112 7.01 21.24 11.32
CA ALA A 112 6.46 22.45 10.74
C ALA A 112 4.92 22.49 10.87
N PRO A 113 4.29 23.68 10.94
CA PRO A 113 2.83 23.81 10.95
C PRO A 113 2.19 23.16 9.72
N MET A 114 1.00 22.59 9.87
CA MET A 114 0.25 22.04 8.74
C MET A 114 -0.38 23.15 7.89
N SER A 115 -0.88 22.79 6.71
CA SER A 115 -1.48 23.73 5.73
C SER A 115 -2.67 24.55 6.24
N SER A 116 -3.22 24.25 7.41
CA SER A 116 -4.32 25.01 8.02
C SER A 116 -4.32 24.86 9.54
N ALA A 117 -4.79 25.90 10.23
CA ALA A 117 -4.78 25.94 11.70
C ALA A 117 -5.47 24.75 12.37
N HIS A 118 -6.60 24.27 11.81
CA HIS A 118 -7.31 23.13 12.37
C HIS A 118 -6.51 21.81 12.24
N ARG A 119 -5.77 21.62 11.14
CA ARG A 119 -4.85 20.48 10.95
C ARG A 119 -3.65 20.59 11.89
N THR A 120 -3.07 21.79 12.02
CA THR A 120 -1.97 22.06 12.96
C THR A 120 -2.36 21.73 14.39
N ARG A 121 -3.57 22.14 14.83
CA ARG A 121 -4.08 21.80 16.16
C ARG A 121 -4.24 20.29 16.38
N ALA A 122 -4.78 19.58 15.40
CA ALA A 122 -4.94 18.12 15.50
C ALA A 122 -3.59 17.40 15.61
N VAL A 123 -2.61 17.77 14.78
CA VAL A 123 -1.25 17.20 14.84
C VAL A 123 -0.54 17.59 16.13
N SER A 124 -0.72 18.83 16.62
CA SER A 124 -0.17 19.27 17.90
C SER A 124 -0.72 18.45 19.08
N ALA A 125 -2.03 18.16 19.08
CA ALA A 125 -2.63 17.28 20.09
C ALA A 125 -2.07 15.84 20.01
N LEU A 126 -1.88 15.30 18.80
CA LEU A 126 -1.21 14.01 18.60
C LEU A 126 0.22 14.02 19.13
N CYS A 127 1.01 15.06 18.84
CA CYS A 127 2.36 15.24 19.39
C CYS A 127 2.36 15.26 20.91
N GLY A 128 1.35 15.88 21.54
CA GLY A 128 1.13 15.82 22.98
C GLY A 128 0.93 14.39 23.49
N GLU A 129 0.08 13.60 22.84
CA GLU A 129 -0.13 12.18 23.21
C GLU A 129 1.15 11.36 23.07
N LEU A 130 1.89 11.51 21.96
CA LEU A 130 3.15 10.79 21.74
C LEU A 130 4.21 11.18 22.76
N THR A 131 4.30 12.46 23.09
CA THR A 131 5.19 12.97 24.13
C THR A 131 4.85 12.40 25.51
N ALA A 132 3.55 12.24 25.81
CA ALA A 132 3.10 11.68 27.08
C ALA A 132 3.46 10.19 27.26
N GLN A 133 3.71 9.46 26.16
CA GLN A 133 4.17 8.06 26.22
C GLN A 133 5.59 7.92 26.78
N ALA A 134 6.35 9.02 26.89
CA ALA A 134 7.70 9.05 27.44
C ALA A 134 8.64 8.01 26.81
N ALA A 135 8.47 7.77 25.51
CA ALA A 135 9.28 6.82 24.75
C ALA A 135 10.76 7.25 24.78
N VAL A 136 11.66 6.27 24.84
CA VAL A 136 13.11 6.49 24.79
C VAL A 136 13.59 6.19 23.38
N PHE A 137 14.41 7.08 22.82
CA PHE A 137 14.97 6.88 21.49
C PHE A 137 15.90 5.65 21.49
N PRO A 138 15.68 4.67 20.59
CA PRO A 138 16.39 3.39 20.61
C PRO A 138 17.91 3.54 20.65
N GLY A 139 18.56 2.75 21.52
CA GLY A 139 20.03 2.77 21.68
C GLY A 139 20.58 3.97 22.46
N THR A 140 19.72 4.80 23.05
CA THR A 140 20.13 5.98 23.83
C THR A 140 19.36 6.08 25.16
N LYS A 141 19.64 7.14 25.93
CA LYS A 141 18.86 7.54 27.12
C LYS A 141 17.93 8.72 26.85
N LEU A 142 17.85 9.19 25.59
CA LEU A 142 17.13 10.38 25.23
C LEU A 142 15.63 10.11 25.20
N LYS A 143 14.84 10.88 25.96
CA LYS A 143 13.37 10.83 25.88
C LYS A 143 12.91 11.56 24.63
N LEU A 144 11.93 10.99 23.93
CA LEU A 144 11.33 11.58 22.76
C LEU A 144 10.30 12.63 23.17
N ARG A 145 10.45 13.84 22.63
CA ARG A 145 9.49 14.93 22.72
C ARG A 145 9.05 15.31 21.32
N TYR A 146 7.75 15.56 21.17
CA TYR A 146 7.16 15.96 19.90
C TYR A 146 6.37 17.24 20.12
N ARG A 147 6.54 18.19 19.21
CA ARG A 147 5.67 19.38 19.12
C ARG A 147 5.54 19.85 17.69
N VAL A 148 4.63 20.78 17.47
CA VAL A 148 4.51 21.53 16.22
C VAL A 148 5.02 22.94 16.50
N ALA A 149 5.80 23.52 15.57
CA ALA A 149 6.24 24.90 15.68
C ALA A 149 5.04 25.87 15.70
N ASP A 150 5.23 27.04 16.32
CA ASP A 150 4.21 28.08 16.28
C ASP A 150 4.01 28.57 14.83
N PRO A 151 2.77 28.87 14.41
CA PRO A 151 2.53 29.45 13.09
C PRO A 151 3.25 30.80 13.00
N VAL A 152 4.02 30.99 11.92
CA VAL A 152 4.61 32.29 11.54
C VAL A 152 3.52 33.19 10.96
#